data_AF-A0A348HDJ3-F1
#
_entry.id   AF-A0A348HDJ3-F1
#
_cell.length_a   1.000
_cell.length_b   1.000
_cell.length_c   1.000
_cell.angle_alpha   90.00
_cell.angle_beta   90.00
_cell.angle_gamma   90.00
#
_symmetry.space_group_name_H-M   'P 1'
#
loop_
_entity.id
_entity.type
_entity.pdbx_description
1 polymer ?
#
loop_
_entity_poly.entity_id
_entity_poly.type
_entity_poly.pdbx_seq_one_letter_code
_entity_poly.pdbx_strand_id
1 'polypeptide(L)'
;MSVFAQSEVHSRLAQRQTSNGERLWAQSGFTLMEVMVVMAIIGILASIAVPAYQRYTAQAHITSAMGSLRSQQLDVEQFMMSGGGLAHYALEETSAAYGDITLTLEGQQPALHYRFNADSAAGIGEGSEEAVLHMVRKSTGGWACRAEGITSRLVPSDCHSS
;
A
#
# COMPACT_ATOMS: atom_id res chain seq x y z
N MET A 1 62.66 72.29 47.67
CA MET A 1 61.74 72.50 46.54
C MET A 1 61.28 71.12 46.07
N SER A 2 60.17 70.52 46.53
CA SER A 2 58.75 70.90 46.29
C SER A 2 58.57 71.35 44.83
N VAL A 3 57.83 70.65 43.96
CA VAL A 3 56.36 70.74 43.90
C VAL A 3 55.81 69.85 42.76
N PHE A 4 54.77 69.05 43.07
CA PHE A 4 53.54 68.67 42.32
C PHE A 4 53.66 67.88 40.99
N ALA A 5 53.02 66.72 40.75
CA ALA A 5 51.68 66.15 41.04
C ALA A 5 50.65 66.32 39.91
N GLN A 6 49.86 65.24 39.71
CA GLN A 6 48.55 65.12 39.03
C GLN A 6 48.57 65.07 37.48
N SER A 7 47.67 64.38 36.79
CA SER A 7 46.72 63.29 37.05
C SER A 7 46.08 62.95 35.70
N GLU A 8 45.52 61.76 35.58
CA GLU A 8 44.79 61.21 34.44
C GLU A 8 43.77 62.18 33.78
N VAL A 9 43.75 62.20 32.45
CA VAL A 9 42.57 62.59 31.66
C VAL A 9 42.29 61.50 30.63
N HIS A 10 41.46 60.54 31.06
CA HIS A 10 40.55 59.80 30.23
C HIS A 10 39.70 60.76 29.37
N SER A 11 39.61 60.58 28.05
CA SER A 11 38.32 60.70 27.32
C SER A 11 38.46 60.46 25.80
N ARG A 12 37.73 59.43 25.33
CA ARG A 12 36.91 59.34 24.09
C ARG A 12 37.63 59.76 22.79
N LEU A 13 37.85 58.88 21.82
CA LEU A 13 36.84 58.42 20.87
C LEU A 13 37.25 57.01 20.38
N ALA A 14 36.58 55.98 20.88
CA ALA A 14 35.49 55.36 20.12
C ALA A 14 35.99 54.68 18.83
N GLN A 15 36.52 53.46 19.02
CA GLN A 15 36.56 52.43 17.99
C GLN A 15 35.18 52.36 17.31
N ARG A 16 35.08 52.82 16.05
CA ARG A 16 34.02 52.37 15.15
C ARG A 16 34.34 50.94 14.75
N GLN A 17 33.99 50.00 15.61
CA GLN A 17 33.78 48.62 15.19
C GLN A 17 32.63 48.64 14.18
N THR A 18 32.99 48.45 12.92
CA THR A 18 32.04 48.17 11.84
C THR A 18 31.20 46.98 12.28
N SER A 19 29.90 47.20 12.38
CA SER A 19 28.91 46.20 12.74
C SER A 19 29.04 45.01 11.79
N ASN A 20 29.60 43.90 12.28
CA ASN A 20 29.24 42.60 11.76
C ASN A 20 27.73 42.51 11.94
N GLY A 21 27.00 42.61 10.83
CA GLY A 21 25.58 42.31 10.78
C GLY A 21 25.42 40.81 11.01
N GLU A 22 25.51 40.41 12.28
CA GLU A 22 25.02 39.13 12.74
C GLU A 22 23.53 39.13 12.42
N ARG A 23 23.17 38.48 11.30
CA ARG A 23 21.79 38.11 11.05
C ARG A 23 21.42 37.20 12.22
N LEU A 24 20.76 37.77 13.23
CA LEU A 24 20.02 37.02 14.23
C LEU A 24 18.81 36.48 13.47
N TRP A 25 18.94 35.29 12.89
CA TRP A 25 17.79 34.57 12.37
C TRP A 25 16.95 34.29 13.62
N ALA A 26 15.88 35.07 13.79
CA ALA A 26 14.94 34.88 14.88
C ALA A 26 14.53 33.41 14.85
N GLN A 27 14.88 32.68 15.90
CA GLN A 27 14.67 31.25 16.00
C GLN A 27 13.18 31.04 16.32
N SER A 28 12.35 31.13 15.29
CA SER A 28 10.91 30.86 15.34
C SER A 28 10.72 29.35 15.50
N GLY A 29 10.77 28.89 16.75
CA GLY A 29 10.43 27.52 17.12
C GLY A 29 8.91 27.34 17.17
N PHE A 30 8.43 26.22 16.63
CA PHE A 30 7.05 25.78 16.78
C PHE A 30 6.79 25.43 18.26
N THR A 31 5.68 25.90 18.82
CA THR A 31 5.45 25.74 20.27
C THR A 31 5.01 24.30 20.58
N LEU A 32 5.36 23.79 21.77
CA LEU A 32 4.96 22.44 22.19
C LEU A 32 3.43 22.28 22.19
N MET A 33 2.69 23.34 22.57
CA MET A 33 1.23 23.32 22.54
C MET A 33 0.67 23.23 21.11
N GLU A 34 1.36 23.82 20.13
CA GLU A 34 0.98 23.75 18.73
C GLU A 34 1.17 22.31 18.19
N VAL A 35 2.23 21.62 18.61
CA VAL A 35 2.42 20.20 18.28
C VAL A 35 1.34 19.32 18.90
N MET A 36 0.98 19.56 20.16
CA MET A 36 0.00 18.71 20.86
C MET A 36 -1.38 18.78 20.24
N VAL A 37 -1.85 19.98 19.86
CA VAL A 37 -3.16 20.13 19.19
C VAL A 37 -3.13 19.51 17.79
N VAL A 38 -2.05 19.69 17.04
CA VAL A 38 -1.91 19.08 15.71
C VAL A 38 -1.94 17.55 15.79
N MET A 39 -1.22 16.95 16.73
CA MET A 39 -1.22 15.50 16.93
C MET A 39 -2.60 14.98 17.37
N ALA A 40 -3.33 15.73 18.20
CA ALA A 40 -4.69 15.37 18.58
C ALA A 40 -5.63 15.30 17.36
N ILE A 41 -5.55 16.28 16.46
CA ILE A 41 -6.36 16.30 15.23
C ILE A 41 -5.93 15.19 14.27
N ILE A 42 -4.62 14.99 14.06
CA ILE A 42 -4.10 13.92 13.20
C ILE A 42 -4.54 12.55 13.72
N GLY A 43 -4.53 12.32 15.03
CA GLY A 43 -5.00 11.08 15.64
C GLY A 43 -6.47 10.76 15.31
N ILE A 44 -7.35 11.77 15.38
CA ILE A 44 -8.77 11.62 15.01
C ILE A 44 -8.89 11.27 13.53
N LEU A 45 -8.20 12.01 12.64
CA LEU A 45 -8.25 11.77 11.20
C LEU A 45 -7.70 10.37 10.83
N ALA A 46 -6.59 9.95 11.46
CA ALA A 46 -5.96 8.66 11.21
C ALA A 46 -6.86 7.48 11.56
N SER A 47 -7.67 7.59 12.63
CA SER A 47 -8.61 6.53 13.04
C SER A 47 -9.64 6.16 11.98
N ILE A 48 -10.01 7.11 11.11
CA ILE A 48 -10.95 6.91 10.00
C ILE A 48 -10.18 6.62 8.70
N ALA A 49 -9.07 7.34 8.47
CA ALA A 49 -8.32 7.27 7.23
C ALA A 49 -7.65 5.90 7.02
N VAL A 50 -7.07 5.30 8.07
CA VAL A 50 -6.36 4.01 7.96
C VAL A 50 -7.29 2.86 7.51
N PRO A 51 -8.43 2.57 8.18
CA PRO A 51 -9.31 1.50 7.72
C PRO A 51 -9.96 1.79 6.36
N ALA A 52 -10.20 3.07 6.03
CA ALA A 52 -10.70 3.45 4.72
C ALA A 52 -9.67 3.20 3.61
N TYR A 53 -8.41 3.56 3.84
CA TYR A 53 -7.32 3.35 2.89
C TYR A 53 -7.07 1.86 2.62
N GLN A 54 -7.05 1.04 3.68
CA GLN A 54 -6.90 -0.42 3.56
C GLN A 54 -7.98 -1.06 2.67
N ARG A 55 -9.24 -0.59 2.80
CA ARG A 55 -10.34 -1.07 1.93
C ARG A 55 -10.16 -0.65 0.48
N TYR A 56 -9.69 0.57 0.24
CA TYR A 56 -9.46 1.05 -1.12
C TYR A 56 -8.35 0.25 -1.82
N THR A 57 -7.23 0.01 -1.13
CA THR A 57 -6.14 -0.82 -1.66
C THR A 57 -6.58 -2.27 -1.86
N ALA A 58 -7.36 -2.84 -0.94
CA ALA A 58 -7.91 -4.18 -1.06
C ALA A 58 -8.79 -4.33 -2.33
N GLN A 59 -9.68 -3.36 -2.61
CA GLN A 59 -10.48 -3.36 -3.85
C GLN A 59 -9.61 -3.27 -5.11
N ALA A 60 -8.55 -2.47 -5.08
CA ALA A 60 -7.62 -2.35 -6.19
C ALA A 60 -6.88 -3.67 -6.45
N HIS A 61 -6.42 -4.35 -5.40
CA HIS A 61 -5.76 -5.66 -5.50
C HIS A 61 -6.70 -6.71 -6.10
N ILE A 62 -7.96 -6.77 -5.65
CA ILE A 62 -8.96 -7.71 -6.18
C ILE A 62 -9.27 -7.42 -7.64
N THR A 63 -9.38 -6.14 -8.03
CA THR A 63 -9.61 -5.76 -9.43
C THR A 63 -8.45 -6.19 -10.33
N SER A 64 -7.22 -5.99 -9.85
CA SER A 64 -6.02 -6.46 -10.54
C SER A 64 -5.97 -7.99 -10.64
N ALA A 65 -6.29 -8.70 -9.56
CA ALA A 65 -6.33 -10.16 -9.52
C ALA A 65 -7.34 -10.72 -10.52
N MET A 66 -8.55 -10.16 -10.57
CA MET A 66 -9.56 -10.51 -11.57
C MET A 66 -9.09 -10.21 -13.00
N GLY A 67 -8.35 -9.12 -13.22
CA GLY A 67 -7.73 -8.82 -14.51
C GLY A 67 -6.71 -9.87 -14.95
N SER A 68 -5.79 -10.25 -14.05
CA SER A 68 -4.80 -11.29 -14.32
C SER A 68 -5.45 -12.66 -14.55
N LEU A 69 -6.46 -13.00 -13.76
CA LEU A 69 -7.25 -14.22 -13.91
C LEU A 69 -7.96 -14.27 -15.27
N ARG A 70 -8.58 -13.18 -15.72
CA ARG A 70 -9.23 -13.11 -17.04
C ARG A 70 -8.24 -13.22 -18.19
N SER A 71 -7.04 -12.66 -18.06
CA SER A 71 -5.98 -12.87 -19.04
C SER A 71 -5.64 -14.35 -19.17
N GLN A 72 -5.43 -15.02 -18.02
CA GLN A 72 -5.11 -16.45 -18.00
C GLN A 72 -6.24 -17.31 -18.56
N GLN A 73 -7.52 -16.97 -18.30
CA GLN A 73 -8.66 -17.65 -18.92
C GLN A 73 -8.57 -17.66 -20.44
N LEU A 74 -8.22 -16.53 -21.06
CA LEU A 74 -8.11 -16.43 -22.50
C LEU A 74 -7.01 -17.35 -23.03
N ASP A 75 -5.88 -17.41 -22.34
CA ASP A 75 -4.77 -18.30 -22.70
C ASP A 75 -5.19 -19.77 -22.61
N VAL A 76 -5.95 -20.15 -21.57
CA VAL A 76 -6.52 -21.52 -21.46
C VAL A 76 -7.46 -21.82 -22.63
N GLU A 77 -8.40 -20.90 -22.91
CA GLU A 77 -9.39 -21.10 -23.97
C GLU A 77 -8.70 -21.21 -25.34
N GLN A 78 -7.70 -20.37 -25.61
CA GLN A 78 -6.90 -20.45 -26.83
C GLN A 78 -6.15 -21.78 -26.94
N PHE A 79 -5.57 -22.27 -25.83
CA PHE A 79 -4.88 -23.55 -25.80
C PHE A 79 -5.82 -24.74 -26.03
N MET A 80 -7.01 -24.72 -25.46
CA MET A 80 -8.03 -25.76 -25.73
C MET A 80 -8.52 -25.70 -27.18
N MET A 81 -8.69 -24.50 -27.75
CA MET A 81 -9.10 -24.33 -29.15
C MET A 81 -8.04 -24.82 -30.15
N SER A 82 -6.76 -24.77 -29.80
CA SER A 82 -5.68 -25.28 -30.66
C SER A 82 -5.55 -26.81 -30.65
N GLY A 83 -6.39 -27.51 -29.89
CA GLY A 83 -6.35 -28.97 -29.73
C GLY A 83 -5.37 -29.45 -28.65
N GLY A 84 -4.88 -28.54 -27.81
CA GLY A 84 -4.06 -28.87 -26.65
C GLY A 84 -4.83 -29.72 -25.64
N GLY A 85 -4.24 -30.84 -25.22
CA GLY A 85 -4.83 -31.70 -24.19
C GLY A 85 -4.70 -31.06 -22.81
N LEU A 86 -5.76 -31.16 -22.00
CA LEU A 86 -5.81 -30.62 -20.63
C LEU A 86 -4.70 -31.16 -19.71
N ALA A 87 -4.11 -32.31 -20.04
CA ALA A 87 -2.97 -32.88 -19.32
C ALA A 87 -1.64 -32.12 -19.51
N HIS A 88 -1.51 -31.32 -20.58
CA HIS A 88 -0.32 -30.49 -20.81
C HIS A 88 -0.39 -29.13 -20.09
N TYR A 89 -1.57 -28.74 -19.61
CA TYR A 89 -1.81 -27.54 -18.81
C TYR A 89 -1.27 -27.69 -17.36
N ALA A 90 -0.17 -28.43 -17.20
CA ALA A 90 0.39 -28.83 -15.93
C ALA A 90 0.67 -27.63 -15.03
N LEU A 91 0.05 -27.63 -13.85
CA LEU A 91 0.45 -27.00 -12.58
C LEU A 91 1.51 -25.88 -12.68
N GLU A 92 1.21 -24.86 -13.47
CA GLU A 92 2.09 -23.71 -13.64
C GLU A 92 1.70 -22.69 -12.59
N GLU A 93 2.67 -22.31 -11.76
CA GLU A 93 2.51 -21.18 -10.85
C GLU A 93 3.03 -19.95 -11.58
N THR A 94 2.10 -19.04 -11.92
CA THR A 94 2.44 -17.78 -12.56
C THR A 94 2.36 -16.65 -11.54
N SER A 95 3.45 -15.91 -11.36
CA SER A 95 3.45 -14.73 -10.51
C SER A 95 2.56 -13.63 -11.09
N ALA A 96 1.70 -13.04 -10.26
CA ALA A 96 0.93 -11.85 -10.56
C ALA A 96 1.30 -10.71 -9.59
N ALA A 97 0.80 -9.49 -9.84
CA ALA A 97 1.21 -8.30 -9.10
C ALA A 97 0.96 -8.35 -7.57
N TYR A 98 -0.07 -9.07 -7.13
CA TYR A 98 -0.53 -9.10 -5.73
C TYR A 98 -0.68 -10.53 -5.19
N GLY A 99 -0.14 -11.50 -5.90
CA GLY A 99 -0.41 -12.91 -5.64
C GLY A 99 0.16 -13.82 -6.70
N ASP A 100 -0.16 -15.09 -6.57
CA ASP A 100 0.19 -16.13 -7.52
C ASP A 100 -1.07 -16.72 -8.16
N ILE A 101 -0.93 -17.18 -9.41
CA ILE A 101 -1.97 -17.91 -10.11
C ILE A 101 -1.49 -19.34 -10.28
N THR A 102 -2.20 -20.27 -9.67
CA THR A 102 -1.95 -21.70 -9.82
C THR A 102 -3.01 -22.31 -10.72
N LEU A 103 -2.52 -23.02 -11.73
CA LEU A 103 -3.33 -23.73 -12.71
C LEU A 103 -3.56 -25.16 -12.24
N THR A 104 -4.81 -25.63 -12.15
CA THR A 104 -5.12 -26.99 -11.73
C THR A 104 -6.22 -27.61 -12.60
N LEU A 105 -6.50 -28.90 -12.37
CA LEU A 105 -7.61 -29.60 -12.99
C LEU A 105 -8.60 -30.03 -11.91
N GLU A 106 -9.81 -29.50 -11.96
CA GLU A 106 -10.92 -29.89 -11.09
C GLU A 106 -11.95 -30.68 -11.91
N GLY A 107 -12.10 -31.97 -11.64
CA GLY A 107 -13.08 -32.81 -12.33
C GLY A 107 -12.93 -32.82 -13.86
N GLN A 108 -11.69 -32.88 -14.35
CA GLN A 108 -11.33 -32.82 -15.79
C GLN A 108 -11.59 -31.46 -16.47
N GLN A 109 -11.87 -30.39 -15.71
CA GLN A 109 -12.01 -29.02 -16.21
C GLN A 109 -10.83 -28.16 -15.71
N PRO A 110 -10.34 -27.21 -16.51
CA PRO A 110 -9.30 -26.30 -16.06
C PRO A 110 -9.83 -25.39 -14.95
N ALA A 111 -9.07 -25.29 -13.88
CA ALA A 111 -9.32 -24.42 -12.75
C ALA A 111 -8.13 -23.48 -12.53
N LEU A 112 -8.43 -22.22 -12.26
CA LEU A 112 -7.48 -21.16 -11.97
C LEU A 112 -7.68 -20.74 -10.52
N HIS A 113 -6.62 -20.78 -9.73
CA HIS A 113 -6.62 -20.33 -8.34
C HIS A 113 -5.73 -19.11 -8.23
N TYR A 114 -6.28 -17.96 -7.86
CA TYR A 114 -5.50 -16.79 -7.51
C TYR A 114 -5.37 -16.72 -6.00
N ARG A 115 -4.16 -16.85 -5.48
CA ARG A 115 -3.88 -16.67 -4.06
C ARG A 115 -3.22 -15.32 -3.83
N PHE A 116 -3.78 -14.51 -2.95
CA PHE A 116 -3.15 -13.25 -2.56
C PHE A 116 -1.92 -13.51 -1.70
N ASN A 117 -0.84 -12.77 -1.93
CA ASN A 117 0.32 -12.84 -1.05
C ASN A 117 0.00 -12.23 0.34
N ALA A 118 0.81 -12.55 1.36
CA ALA A 118 0.55 -12.14 2.73
C ALA A 118 0.39 -10.62 2.91
N ASP A 119 1.17 -9.82 2.18
CA ASP A 119 1.13 -8.35 2.27
C ASP A 119 -0.10 -7.75 1.56
N SER A 120 -0.51 -8.36 0.44
CA SER A 120 -1.62 -7.90 -0.39
C SER A 120 -2.97 -8.38 0.13
N ALA A 121 -2.99 -9.46 0.92
CA ALA A 121 -4.15 -9.97 1.61
C ALA A 121 -4.62 -9.07 2.77
N ALA A 122 -3.81 -8.09 3.18
CA ALA A 122 -4.15 -7.12 4.22
C ALA A 122 -5.45 -6.37 3.87
N GLY A 123 -6.48 -6.56 4.68
CA GLY A 123 -7.80 -5.95 4.49
C GLY A 123 -8.69 -6.64 3.44
N ILE A 124 -8.21 -7.71 2.79
CA ILE A 124 -9.01 -8.60 1.94
C ILE A 124 -9.58 -9.75 2.78
N GLY A 125 -8.69 -10.39 3.56
CA GLY A 125 -8.95 -11.60 4.32
C GLY A 125 -10.04 -11.43 5.40
N GLU A 126 -10.90 -12.43 5.54
CA GLU A 126 -11.79 -12.57 6.70
C GLU A 126 -11.17 -13.58 7.67
N GLY A 127 -10.66 -13.11 8.82
CA GLY A 127 -10.05 -13.98 9.82
C GLY A 127 -8.63 -14.44 9.46
N SER A 128 -8.32 -15.73 9.70
CA SER A 128 -7.01 -16.34 9.47
C SER A 128 -6.93 -17.20 8.20
N GLU A 129 -7.95 -17.14 7.36
CA GLU A 129 -8.01 -17.92 6.12
C GLU A 129 -7.23 -17.21 5.00
N GLU A 130 -6.65 -18.00 4.10
CA GLU A 130 -5.99 -17.46 2.91
C GLU A 130 -7.07 -16.91 1.97
N ALA A 131 -6.89 -15.67 1.50
CA ALA A 131 -7.77 -15.08 0.51
C ALA A 131 -7.46 -15.70 -0.86
N VAL A 132 -8.44 -16.42 -1.44
CA VAL A 132 -8.28 -17.12 -2.72
C VAL A 132 -9.49 -16.89 -3.62
N LEU A 133 -9.23 -16.65 -4.91
CA LEU A 133 -10.25 -16.65 -5.96
C LEU A 133 -10.11 -17.92 -6.80
N HIS A 134 -11.15 -18.74 -6.81
CA HIS A 134 -11.23 -19.99 -7.55
C HIS A 134 -12.08 -19.77 -8.80
N MET A 135 -11.51 -20.07 -9.96
CA MET A 135 -12.18 -19.94 -11.24
C MET A 135 -12.17 -21.28 -11.97
N VAL A 136 -13.32 -21.92 -12.07
CA VAL A 136 -13.44 -23.23 -12.71
C VAL A 136 -14.22 -23.07 -14.00
N ARG A 137 -13.65 -23.53 -15.10
CA ARG A 137 -14.38 -23.55 -16.38
C ARG A 137 -15.50 -24.58 -16.29
N LYS A 138 -16.72 -24.25 -16.71
CA LYS A 138 -17.85 -25.19 -16.75
C LYS A 138 -17.78 -26.07 -18.00
N SER A 139 -18.28 -27.31 -17.92
CA SER A 139 -18.41 -28.22 -19.08
C SER A 139 -19.29 -27.65 -20.20
N THR A 140 -20.31 -26.85 -19.83
CA THR A 140 -21.22 -26.17 -20.77
C THR A 140 -20.60 -24.95 -21.45
N GLY A 141 -19.36 -24.61 -21.13
CA GLY A 141 -18.73 -23.35 -21.50
C GLY A 141 -18.94 -22.25 -20.45
N GLY A 142 -18.05 -21.25 -20.49
CA GLY A 142 -17.97 -20.18 -19.50
C GLY A 142 -17.27 -20.60 -18.21
N TRP A 143 -17.10 -19.65 -17.29
CA TRP A 143 -16.35 -19.81 -16.05
C TRP A 143 -17.24 -19.55 -14.84
N ALA A 144 -17.07 -20.33 -13.78
CA ALA A 144 -17.62 -20.07 -12.45
C ALA A 144 -16.50 -19.46 -11.59
N CYS A 145 -16.78 -18.36 -10.91
CA CYS A 145 -15.87 -17.79 -9.91
C CYS A 145 -16.42 -17.99 -8.50
N ARG A 146 -15.57 -18.42 -7.57
CA ARG A 146 -15.83 -18.56 -6.14
C ARG A 146 -14.74 -17.82 -5.37
N ALA A 147 -15.11 -17.06 -4.35
CA ALA A 147 -14.19 -16.37 -3.45
C ALA A 147 -14.19 -17.05 -2.08
N GLU A 148 -13.01 -17.45 -1.60
CA GLU A 148 -12.78 -18.11 -0.31
C GLU A 148 -11.87 -17.23 0.56
N GLY A 149 -12.16 -17.11 1.86
CA GLY A 149 -11.38 -16.28 2.78
C GLY A 149 -11.45 -14.77 2.50
N ILE A 150 -12.33 -14.29 1.61
CA ILE A 150 -12.48 -12.87 1.27
C ILE A 150 -13.69 -12.27 2.00
N THR A 151 -13.49 -11.10 2.61
CA THR A 151 -14.58 -10.35 3.26
C THR A 151 -15.76 -10.15 2.30
N SER A 152 -16.97 -10.53 2.71
CA SER A 152 -18.19 -10.47 1.88
C SER A 152 -18.46 -9.17 1.10
N ARG A 153 -17.98 -8.01 1.57
CA ARG A 153 -18.11 -6.70 0.90
C ARG A 153 -17.13 -6.48 -0.25
N LEU A 154 -16.07 -7.27 -0.32
CA LEU A 154 -14.98 -7.16 -1.28
C LEU A 154 -15.06 -8.22 -2.38
N VAL A 155 -15.98 -9.17 -2.26
CA VAL A 155 -16.21 -10.20 -3.28
C VAL A 155 -16.65 -9.54 -4.59
N PRO A 156 -15.96 -9.82 -5.73
CA PRO A 156 -16.36 -9.31 -7.04
C PRO A 156 -17.78 -9.73 -7.42
N SER A 157 -18.46 -8.90 -8.21
CA SER A 157 -19.83 -9.20 -8.69
C SER A 157 -19.94 -10.50 -9.49
N ASP A 158 -18.86 -10.93 -10.13
CA ASP A 158 -18.80 -12.13 -10.96
C ASP A 158 -18.56 -13.41 -10.14
N CYS A 159 -18.28 -13.27 -8.84
CA CYS A 159 -17.90 -14.34 -7.93
C CYS A 159 -18.94 -14.48 -6.81
N HIS A 160 -19.24 -15.70 -6.38
CA HIS A 160 -19.99 -15.93 -5.15
C HIS A 160 -19.03 -16.17 -3.98
N SER A 161 -19.38 -15.71 -2.78
CA SER A 161 -18.63 -16.05 -1.56
C SER A 161 -18.91 -17.51 -1.17
N SER A 162 -17.88 -18.24 -0.77
CA SER A 162 -17.98 -19.55 -0.12
C SER A 162 -17.53 -19.48 1.32
#